data_AF-A0A6G3WUD9-F1
#
_entry.id   AF-A0A6G3WUD9-F1
#
_cell.length_a   1.000
_cell.length_b   1.000
_cell.length_c   1.000
_cell.angle_alpha   90.00
_cell.angle_beta   90.00
_cell.angle_gamma   90.00
#
_symmetry.space_group_name_H-M   'P 1'
#
loop_
_entity.id
_entity.type
_entity.pdbx_description
1 polymer ?
#
loop_
_entity_poly.entity_id
_entity_poly.type
_entity_poly.pdbx_seq_one_letter_code
_entity_poly.pdbx_strand_id
1 'polypeptide(L)'
;KAPGFGDRRKAMLGDIATLTGATVIAEEVGLKLDGAGLDVLGTARRVTVSKDDTTIVDGGGNSEDVKGRVNQIKAEIEATDSDWDREKLQERLAKLAGGVCV
;
A
#
# COMPACT_ATOMS: atom_id res chain seq x y z
N LYS A 1 -5.10 11.86 -4.56
CA LYS A 1 -6.22 11.16 -3.85
C LYS A 1 -5.81 9.71 -3.63
N ALA A 2 -6.31 9.04 -2.59
CA ALA A 2 -6.05 7.61 -2.42
C ALA A 2 -6.61 6.81 -3.61
N PRO A 3 -5.87 5.80 -4.13
CA PRO A 3 -6.31 5.01 -5.27
C PRO A 3 -7.46 4.08 -4.90
N GLY A 4 -8.34 3.79 -5.88
CA GLY A 4 -9.46 2.87 -5.70
C GLY A 4 -10.65 3.42 -4.90
N PHE A 5 -11.58 2.53 -4.56
CA PHE A 5 -12.81 2.80 -3.83
C PHE A 5 -13.13 1.68 -2.84
N GLY A 6 -13.98 1.96 -1.84
CA GLY A 6 -14.41 0.99 -0.83
C GLY A 6 -13.25 0.31 -0.09
N ASP A 7 -13.38 -0.98 0.18
CA ASP A 7 -12.36 -1.77 0.87
C ASP A 7 -11.05 -1.88 0.08
N ARG A 8 -11.13 -1.82 -1.26
CA ARG A 8 -9.94 -1.82 -2.10
C ARG A 8 -9.08 -0.57 -1.88
N ARG A 9 -9.69 0.58 -1.60
CA ARG A 9 -8.95 1.80 -1.22
C ARG A 9 -8.21 1.60 0.10
N LYS A 10 -8.86 1.00 1.10
CA LYS A 10 -8.24 0.71 2.39
C LYS A 10 -7.06 -0.26 2.22
N ALA A 11 -7.25 -1.32 1.43
CA ALA A 11 -6.20 -2.29 1.14
C ALA A 11 -5.00 -1.65 0.43
N MET A 12 -5.22 -0.82 -0.59
CA MET A 12 -4.15 -0.10 -1.29
C MET A 12 -3.44 0.94 -0.40
N LEU A 13 -4.16 1.62 0.50
CA LEU A 13 -3.53 2.49 1.50
C LEU A 13 -2.66 1.70 2.46
N GLY A 14 -3.09 0.49 2.86
CA GLY A 14 -2.26 -0.45 3.60
C GLY A 14 -1.01 -0.85 2.83
N ASP A 15 -1.12 -1.12 1.53
CA ASP A 15 0.04 -1.46 0.69
C ASP A 15 1.06 -0.30 0.63
N ILE A 16 0.59 0.94 0.45
CA ILE A 16 1.44 2.14 0.45
C ILE A 16 2.07 2.36 1.83
N ALA A 17 1.32 2.15 2.90
CA ALA A 17 1.80 2.27 4.25
C ALA A 17 2.91 1.25 4.54
N THR A 18 2.72 -0.02 4.21
CA THR A 18 3.76 -1.04 4.32
C THR A 18 4.99 -0.71 3.47
N LEU A 19 4.81 -0.23 2.24
CA LEU A 19 5.93 0.14 1.36
C LEU A 19 6.76 1.29 1.94
N THR A 20 6.11 2.28 2.55
CA THR A 20 6.76 3.53 3.00
C THR A 20 7.11 3.53 4.49
N GLY A 21 6.65 2.54 5.26
CA GLY A 21 6.74 2.51 6.72
C GLY A 21 5.73 3.44 7.41
N ALA A 22 4.71 3.92 6.70
CA ALA A 22 3.67 4.78 7.28
C ALA A 22 2.67 3.96 8.12
N THR A 23 1.88 4.66 8.92
CA THR A 23 0.66 4.13 9.53
C THR A 23 -0.57 4.80 8.91
N VAL A 24 -1.54 4.01 8.43
CA VAL A 24 -2.79 4.56 7.90
C VAL A 24 -3.63 5.12 9.04
N ILE A 25 -3.88 6.43 9.03
CA ILE A 25 -4.81 7.07 9.97
C ILE A 25 -6.23 6.77 9.51
N ALA A 26 -6.95 5.99 10.31
CA ALA A 26 -8.35 5.69 10.08
C ALA A 26 -9.12 5.82 11.41
N GLU A 27 -10.17 6.65 11.41
CA GLU A 27 -10.96 6.92 12.61
C GLU A 27 -11.64 5.67 13.17
N GLU A 28 -11.92 4.68 12.30
CA GLU A 28 -12.52 3.39 12.68
C GLU A 28 -11.67 2.55 13.63
N VAL A 29 -10.35 2.78 13.66
CA VAL A 29 -9.40 2.15 14.60
C VAL A 29 -8.95 3.11 15.71
N GLY A 30 -9.64 4.24 15.87
CA GLY A 30 -9.41 5.21 16.94
C GLY A 30 -8.23 6.15 16.71
N LEU A 31 -7.57 6.08 15.55
CA LEU A 31 -6.51 7.01 15.17
C LEU A 31 -7.15 8.28 14.60
N LYS A 32 -6.86 9.41 15.23
CA LYS A 32 -7.30 10.73 14.78
C LYS A 32 -6.13 11.54 14.24
N LEU A 33 -6.41 12.34 13.22
CA LEU A 33 -5.40 13.17 12.56
C LEU A 33 -4.84 14.27 13.48
N ASP A 34 -5.64 14.73 14.45
CA ASP A 34 -5.26 15.77 15.41
C ASP A 34 -4.15 15.33 16.39
N GLY A 35 -4.07 14.02 16.67
CA GLY A 35 -3.05 13.43 17.54
C GLY A 35 -1.90 12.75 16.79
N ALA A 36 -1.88 12.79 15.45
CA ALA A 36 -0.87 12.09 14.66
C ALA A 36 0.49 12.80 14.69
N GLY A 37 1.54 12.07 15.12
CA GLY A 37 2.92 12.53 15.14
C GLY A 37 3.70 12.23 13.86
N LEU A 38 5.01 12.46 13.89
CA LEU A 38 5.90 12.13 12.77
C LEU A 38 6.13 10.61 12.61
N ASP A 39 5.86 9.85 13.67
CA ASP A 39 5.99 8.39 13.74
C ASP A 39 5.03 7.65 12.80
N VAL A 40 3.90 8.27 12.44
CA VAL A 40 2.94 7.67 11.50
C VAL A 40 3.25 8.00 10.04
N LEU A 41 4.19 8.91 9.77
CA LEU A 41 4.55 9.31 8.41
C LEU A 41 5.48 8.29 7.76
N GLY A 42 5.17 7.91 6.53
CA GLY A 42 6.07 7.11 5.70
C GLY A 42 7.14 7.95 5.04
N THR A 43 8.21 7.29 4.60
CA THR A 43 9.29 7.91 3.85
C THR A 43 9.48 7.22 2.50
N ALA A 44 10.04 7.94 1.54
CA ALA A 44 10.45 7.39 0.25
C ALA A 44 11.60 8.24 -0.33
N ARG A 45 12.48 7.64 -1.13
CA ARG A 45 13.57 8.38 -1.79
C ARG A 45 13.04 9.42 -2.76
N ARG A 46 12.00 9.07 -3.53
CA ARG A 46 11.42 9.96 -4.53
C ARG A 46 9.94 9.68 -4.71
N VAL A 47 9.15 10.75 -4.74
CA VAL A 47 7.74 10.73 -5.13
C VAL A 47 7.56 11.64 -6.33
N THR A 48 6.96 11.14 -7.40
CA THR A 48 6.63 11.91 -8.60
C THR A 48 5.13 11.92 -8.80
N VAL A 49 4.54 13.10 -8.92
CA VAL A 49 3.11 13.29 -9.15
C VAL A 49 2.94 13.98 -10.49
N SER A 50 2.14 13.36 -11.36
CA SER A 50 1.70 13.92 -12.63
C SER A 50 0.21 14.27 -12.55
N LYS A 51 -0.37 14.70 -13.67
CA LYS A 51 -1.81 14.99 -13.75
C LYS A 51 -2.67 13.76 -13.41
N ASP A 52 -2.22 12.59 -13.86
CA ASP A 52 -3.03 11.37 -13.84
C ASP A 52 -2.48 10.31 -12.86
N ASP A 53 -1.17 10.32 -12.61
CA ASP A 53 -0.48 9.25 -11.85
C ASP A 53 0.39 9.77 -10.71
N THR A 54 0.59 8.91 -9.71
CA THR A 54 1.55 9.10 -8.62
C THR A 54 2.46 7.88 -8.53
N THR A 55 3.77 8.11 -8.56
CA THR A 55 4.80 7.06 -8.45
C THR A 55 5.63 7.29 -7.19
N ILE A 56 5.77 6.26 -6.36
CA ILE A 56 6.60 6.24 -5.16
C ILE A 56 7.76 5.28 -5.44
N VAL A 57 8.99 5.76 -5.28
CA VAL A 57 10.22 4.99 -5.52
C VAL A 57 11.02 4.91 -4.23
N ASP A 58 11.39 3.69 -3.87
CA ASP A 58 12.19 3.33 -2.69
C ASP A 58 11.57 3.82 -1.41
N GLY A 59 10.42 3.22 -1.06
CA GLY A 59 9.77 3.45 0.22
C GLY A 59 10.65 2.96 1.38
N GLY A 60 10.65 3.69 2.49
CA GLY A 60 11.45 3.38 3.68
C GLY A 60 10.84 2.32 4.60
N GLY A 61 9.91 1.51 4.11
CA GLY A 61 9.32 0.41 4.86
C GLY A 61 10.30 -0.74 5.10
N ASN A 62 10.06 -1.54 6.13
CA ASN A 62 10.88 -2.72 6.41
C ASN A 62 10.67 -3.78 5.31
N SER A 63 11.79 -4.29 4.77
CA SER A 63 11.77 -5.34 3.74
C SER A 63 11.01 -6.60 4.14
N GLU A 64 10.99 -6.95 5.44
CA GLU A 64 10.24 -8.10 5.95
C GLU A 64 8.73 -7.86 5.90
N ASP A 65 8.29 -6.66 6.31
CA ASP A 65 6.87 -6.29 6.27
C ASP A 65 6.36 -6.25 4.83
N VAL A 66 7.17 -5.71 3.91
CA VAL A 66 6.83 -5.70 2.47
C VAL A 66 6.74 -7.11 1.91
N LYS A 67 7.69 -8.00 2.25
CA LYS A 67 7.63 -9.42 1.86
C LYS A 67 6.39 -10.11 2.43
N GLY A 68 6.07 -9.86 3.70
CA GLY A 68 4.87 -10.37 4.36
C GLY A 68 3.61 -9.94 3.63
N ARG A 69 3.52 -8.66 3.26
CA ARG A 69 2.40 -8.11 2.50
C ARG A 69 2.29 -8.68 1.08
N VAL A 70 3.41 -8.85 0.39
CA VAL A 70 3.47 -9.54 -0.91
C VAL A 70 2.93 -10.96 -0.81
N ASN A 71 3.34 -11.70 0.21
CA ASN A 71 2.89 -13.09 0.41
C ASN A 71 1.40 -13.16 0.76
N GLN A 72 0.89 -12.22 1.56
CA GLN A 72 -0.54 -12.10 1.84
C GLN A 72 -1.35 -11.93 0.54
N ILE A 73 -0.95 -11.01 -0.33
CA ILE A 73 -1.65 -10.76 -1.60
C ILE A 73 -1.57 -12.01 -2.51
N LYS A 74 -0.44 -12.72 -2.53
CA LYS A 74 -0.31 -13.99 -3.27
C LYS A 74 -1.27 -15.07 -2.75
N ALA A 75 -1.40 -15.21 -1.44
CA ALA A 75 -2.37 -16.13 -0.86
C ALA A 75 -3.83 -15.74 -1.20
N GLU A 76 -4.15 -14.44 -1.18
CA GLU A 76 -5.46 -13.92 -1.61
C GLU A 76 -5.75 -14.25 -3.09
N ILE A 77 -4.73 -14.18 -3.97
CA ILE A 77 -4.82 -14.54 -5.39
C ILE A 77 -5.12 -16.02 -5.59
N GLU A 78 -4.49 -16.89 -4.80
CA GLU A 78 -4.70 -18.35 -4.87
C GLU A 78 -6.06 -18.77 -4.30
N ALA A 79 -6.56 -18.02 -3.31
CA ALA A 79 -7.84 -18.32 -2.65
C ALA A 79 -9.08 -17.83 -3.44
N THR A 80 -8.91 -16.94 -4.41
CA THR A 80 -10.04 -16.40 -5.18
C THR A 80 -10.36 -17.22 -6.44
N ASP A 81 -11.65 -17.49 -6.64
CA ASP A 81 -12.24 -18.11 -7.83
C ASP A 81 -12.71 -17.07 -8.87
N SER A 82 -12.69 -15.79 -8.51
CA SER A 82 -13.08 -14.66 -9.35
C SER A 82 -11.89 -14.14 -10.17
N ASP A 83 -11.98 -14.24 -11.49
CA ASP A 83 -10.95 -13.72 -12.39
C ASP A 83 -10.77 -12.21 -12.25
N TRP A 84 -11.86 -11.48 -11.98
CA TRP A 84 -11.81 -10.03 -11.74
C TRP A 84 -11.03 -9.69 -10.47
N ASP A 85 -11.28 -10.40 -9.37
CA ASP A 85 -10.54 -10.19 -8.12
C ASP A 85 -9.07 -10.57 -8.27
N ARG A 86 -8.81 -11.69 -8.97
CA ARG A 86 -7.45 -12.13 -9.29
C ARG A 86 -6.68 -11.05 -10.06
N GLU A 87 -7.26 -10.48 -11.10
CA GLU A 87 -6.67 -9.37 -11.87
C GLU A 87 -6.39 -8.17 -10.95
N LYS A 88 -7.35 -7.81 -10.09
CA LYS A 88 -7.23 -6.63 -9.21
C LYS A 88 -6.22 -6.81 -8.08
N LEU A 89 -6.00 -8.04 -7.63
CA LEU A 89 -4.94 -8.40 -6.68
C LEU A 89 -3.57 -8.46 -7.36
N GLN A 90 -3.48 -8.97 -8.59
CA GLN A 90 -2.25 -8.94 -9.38
C GLN A 90 -1.76 -7.51 -9.66
N GLU A 91 -2.67 -6.57 -9.95
CA GLU A 91 -2.32 -5.15 -10.06
C GLU A 91 -1.70 -4.60 -8.77
N ARG A 92 -2.24 -4.97 -7.60
CA ARG A 92 -1.70 -4.55 -6.29
C ARG A 92 -0.32 -5.15 -6.04
N LEU A 93 -0.19 -6.45 -6.30
CA LEU A 93 1.07 -7.17 -6.18
C LEU A 93 2.17 -6.54 -7.05
N ALA A 94 1.86 -6.24 -8.32
CA ALA A 94 2.80 -5.63 -9.24
C ALA A 94 3.24 -4.23 -8.76
N LYS A 95 2.31 -3.41 -8.27
CA LYS A 95 2.62 -2.07 -7.73
C LYS A 95 3.50 -2.15 -6.48
N LEU A 96 3.22 -3.09 -5.59
CA LEU A 96 4.01 -3.27 -4.37
C LEU A 96 5.42 -3.77 -4.69
N ALA A 97 5.55 -4.75 -5.59
CA ALA A 97 6.85 -5.27 -6.03
C ALA A 97 7.68 -4.23 -6.79
N GLY A 98 7.05 -3.38 -7.61
CA GLY A 98 7.74 -2.33 -8.38
C GLY A 98 8.23 -1.14 -7.54
N GLY A 99 7.69 -0.95 -6.34
CA GLY A 99 8.13 0.10 -5.39
C GLY A 99 9.35 -0.28 -4.56
N VAL A 100 9.70 -1.58 -4.51
CA VAL A 100 10.89 -2.11 -3.85
C VAL A 100 12.04 -2.07 -4.86
N CYS A 101 12.76 -0.96 -5.00
CA CYS A 101 14.07 -1.10 -5.62
C CYS A 101 15.02 -1.73 -4.59
N VAL A 102 15.68 -2.80 -5.03
CA VAL A 102 16.78 -3.47 -4.35
C VAL A 102 18.01 -2.58 -4.36
#